data_AF-A0A1A7C8Z4-F1
#
_entry.id   AF-A0A1A7C8Z4-F1
#
_cell.length_a   1.000
_cell.length_b   1.000
_cell.length_c   1.000
_cell.angle_alpha   90.00
_cell.angle_beta   90.00
_cell.angle_gamma   90.00
#
_symmetry.space_group_name_H-M   'P 1'
#
loop_
_entity.id
_entity.type
_entity.pdbx_description
1 polymer ?
#
loop_
_entity_poly.entity_id
_entity_poly.type
_entity_poly.pdbx_seq_one_letter_code
_entity_poly.pdbx_strand_id
1 'polypeptide(L)'
;MTANPVTLHKRKRRDQAIRILLARPTMTITLYGIPNCDTVKKARTWLADQQHDFTFHDFKKQGLQRATVEAWLTQLPWDLLVNKKGTTWRALSDERQASIVDAASALELMLENPSIIKRPVLDRDGQFSVAFSSAQYTTLFTA
;
A
#
# COMPACT_ATOMS: atom_id res chain seq x y z
N MET A 1 52.58 -37.44 -48.99
CA MET A 1 53.01 -36.03 -48.92
C MET A 1 51.75 -35.21 -48.69
N THR A 2 51.51 -34.52 -47.59
CA THR A 2 52.36 -34.11 -46.47
C THR A 2 51.44 -33.93 -45.26
N ALA A 3 51.92 -34.31 -44.08
CA ALA A 3 51.21 -34.22 -42.82
C ALA A 3 51.36 -32.83 -42.17
N ASN A 4 50.44 -32.59 -41.22
CA ASN A 4 50.68 -32.03 -39.88
C ASN A 4 50.46 -30.51 -39.62
N PRO A 5 50.34 -30.08 -38.34
CA PRO A 5 49.08 -29.70 -37.69
C PRO A 5 49.21 -28.32 -36.99
N VAL A 6 48.33 -27.98 -36.01
CA VAL A 6 48.41 -26.94 -34.93
C VAL A 6 47.01 -26.30 -34.78
N THR A 7 46.38 -26.05 -33.62
CA THR A 7 46.68 -26.30 -32.21
C THR A 7 45.40 -26.14 -31.38
N LEU A 8 45.28 -27.03 -30.40
CA LEU A 8 44.43 -27.01 -29.22
C LEU A 8 44.28 -25.62 -28.57
N HIS A 9 43.04 -25.12 -28.45
CA HIS A 9 42.68 -24.19 -27.37
C HIS A 9 41.50 -24.73 -26.58
N LYS A 10 41.83 -25.39 -25.46
CA LYS A 10 40.92 -25.59 -24.33
C LYS A 10 40.37 -24.23 -23.91
N ARG A 11 39.05 -24.07 -23.81
CA ARG A 11 38.41 -23.19 -22.82
C ARG A 11 37.00 -23.68 -22.52
N LYS A 12 36.96 -24.55 -21.50
CA LYS A 12 36.04 -24.49 -20.35
C LYS A 12 34.54 -24.43 -20.67
N ARG A 13 33.90 -25.60 -20.52
CA ARG A 13 32.52 -25.76 -20.09
C ARG A 13 32.18 -24.71 -19.02
N ARG A 14 31.14 -23.91 -19.24
CA ARG A 14 30.19 -23.50 -18.21
C ARG A 14 28.84 -23.37 -18.89
N ASP A 15 28.04 -24.41 -18.70
CA ASP A 15 26.59 -24.36 -18.81
C ASP A 15 26.07 -23.09 -18.15
N GLN A 16 25.65 -22.12 -18.97
CA GLN A 16 24.80 -21.04 -18.51
C GLN A 16 23.40 -21.65 -18.37
N ALA A 17 23.19 -22.37 -17.27
CA ALA A 17 21.86 -22.79 -16.85
C ALA A 17 21.04 -21.51 -16.64
N ILE A 18 20.18 -21.21 -17.61
CA ILE A 18 19.13 -20.22 -17.51
C ILE A 18 18.13 -20.77 -16.49
N ARG A 19 18.40 -20.52 -15.20
CA ARG A 19 17.37 -20.57 -14.16
C ARG A 19 16.55 -19.30 -14.30
N ILE A 20 15.52 -19.35 -15.15
CA ILE A 20 14.36 -18.45 -15.02
C ILE A 20 13.70 -18.84 -13.70
N LEU A 21 14.15 -18.20 -12.62
CA LEU A 21 13.39 -18.13 -11.39
C LEU A 21 12.15 -17.32 -11.77
N LEU A 22 10.99 -17.97 -11.76
CA LEU A 22 9.69 -17.32 -11.83
C LEU A 22 9.64 -16.30 -10.68
N ALA A 23 10.01 -15.05 -10.97
CA ALA A 23 9.68 -13.94 -10.10
C ALA A 23 8.15 -13.88 -10.11
N ARG A 24 7.53 -14.48 -9.09
CA ARG A 24 6.14 -14.17 -8.75
C ARG A 24 6.08 -12.64 -8.70
N PRO A 25 5.10 -11.98 -9.36
CA PRO A 25 4.94 -10.55 -9.20
C PRO A 25 4.89 -10.29 -7.69
N THR A 26 5.86 -9.53 -7.19
CA THR A 26 5.92 -9.20 -5.77
C THR A 26 4.76 -8.27 -5.51
N MET A 27 3.65 -8.81 -4.99
CA MET A 27 2.51 -8.00 -4.58
C MET A 27 3.02 -6.97 -3.58
N THR A 28 2.90 -5.70 -3.93
CA THR A 28 3.34 -4.61 -3.07
C THR A 28 2.20 -4.30 -2.10
N ILE A 29 2.41 -4.56 -0.81
CA ILE A 29 1.43 -4.28 0.24
C ILE A 29 1.93 -3.09 1.06
N THR A 30 1.16 -2.01 1.08
CA THR A 30 1.45 -0.84 1.92
C THR A 30 0.29 -0.59 2.87
N LEU A 31 0.59 -0.50 4.16
CA LEU A 31 -0.38 -0.19 5.21
C LEU A 31 -0.11 1.22 5.73
N TYR A 32 -1.07 2.10 5.53
CA TYR A 32 -1.00 3.50 5.93
C TYR A 32 -1.72 3.73 7.25
N GLY A 33 -1.09 4.46 8.18
CA GLY A 33 -1.73 4.80 9.44
C GLY A 33 -0.82 5.49 10.46
N ILE A 34 -1.10 5.25 11.75
CA ILE A 34 -0.24 5.68 12.86
C ILE A 34 0.03 4.47 13.77
N PRO A 35 1.22 4.37 14.38
CA PRO A 35 1.62 3.18 15.15
C PRO A 35 0.77 2.96 16.41
N ASN A 36 0.27 4.04 17.03
CA ASN A 36 -0.49 4.00 18.28
C ASN A 36 -2.01 3.89 18.08
N CYS A 37 -2.47 3.34 16.95
CA CYS A 37 -3.88 3.07 16.71
C CYS A 37 -4.15 1.56 16.79
N ASP A 38 -5.11 1.15 17.62
CA ASP A 38 -5.39 -0.28 17.85
C ASP A 38 -5.86 -1.00 16.58
N THR A 39 -6.64 -0.35 15.74
CA THR A 39 -7.09 -0.88 14.45
C THR A 39 -5.89 -1.12 13.50
N VAL A 40 -4.90 -0.23 13.50
CA VAL A 40 -3.67 -0.39 12.71
C VAL A 40 -2.82 -1.54 13.25
N LYS A 41 -2.69 -1.67 14.58
CA LYS A 41 -1.99 -2.80 15.21
C LYS A 41 -2.64 -4.13 14.82
N LYS A 42 -3.97 -4.22 14.88
CA LYS A 42 -4.73 -5.41 14.46
C LYS A 42 -4.49 -5.78 12.99
N ALA A 43 -4.50 -4.80 12.09
CA ALA A 43 -4.22 -5.03 10.67
C ALA A 43 -2.79 -5.53 10.44
N ARG A 44 -1.79 -4.93 11.10
CA ARG A 44 -0.39 -5.39 11.02
C ARG A 44 -0.22 -6.81 11.55
N THR A 45 -0.82 -7.12 12.69
CA THR A 45 -0.78 -8.48 13.26
C THR A 45 -1.41 -9.47 12.30
N TRP A 46 -2.58 -9.16 11.73
CA TRP A 46 -3.22 -10.02 10.74
C TRP A 46 -2.33 -10.28 9.52
N LEU A 47 -1.71 -9.23 8.94
CA LEU A 47 -0.80 -9.38 7.80
C LEU A 47 0.42 -10.25 8.14
N ALA A 48 0.99 -10.05 9.33
CA ALA A 48 2.11 -10.86 9.82
C ALA A 48 1.69 -12.33 10.04
N ASP A 49 0.52 -12.58 10.63
CA ASP A 49 -0.02 -13.92 10.87
C ASP A 49 -0.29 -14.68 9.56
N GLN A 50 -0.69 -13.96 8.50
CA GLN A 50 -0.86 -14.51 7.15
C GLN A 50 0.45 -14.55 6.34
N GLN A 51 1.59 -14.20 6.95
CA GLN A 51 2.92 -14.18 6.31
C GLN A 51 2.98 -13.30 5.05
N HIS A 52 2.24 -12.19 5.04
CA HIS A 52 2.33 -11.19 3.99
C HIS A 52 3.38 -10.13 4.35
N ASP A 53 4.36 -9.95 3.47
CA ASP A 53 5.31 -8.84 3.58
C ASP A 53 4.59 -7.52 3.29
N PHE A 54 4.75 -6.53 4.17
CA PHE A 54 4.12 -5.22 3.99
C PHE A 54 5.02 -4.07 4.44
N THR A 55 4.85 -2.91 3.80
CA THR A 55 5.46 -1.64 4.19
C THR A 55 4.48 -0.86 5.06
N PHE A 56 4.92 -0.38 6.22
CA PHE A 56 4.10 0.50 7.05
C PHE A 56 4.45 1.97 6.80
N HIS A 57 3.46 2.76 6.38
CA HIS A 57 3.60 4.20 6.17
C HIS A 57 2.95 4.99 7.32
N ASP A 58 3.75 5.75 8.06
CA ASP A 58 3.30 6.54 9.20
C ASP A 58 2.99 7.99 8.78
N PHE A 59 1.70 8.36 8.81
CA PHE A 59 1.25 9.71 8.46
C PHE A 59 1.94 10.82 9.25
N LYS A 60 2.32 10.56 10.51
CA LYS A 60 2.94 11.59 11.36
C LYS A 60 4.42 11.77 11.06
N LYS A 61 5.11 10.72 10.64
CA LYS A 61 6.56 10.76 10.41
C LYS A 61 6.91 11.04 8.96
N GLN A 62 6.17 10.44 8.03
CA GLN A 62 6.45 10.51 6.59
C GLN A 62 5.52 11.50 5.89
N GLY A 63 4.51 12.03 6.58
CA GLY A 63 3.49 12.89 5.99
C GLY A 63 2.56 12.11 5.06
N LEU A 64 1.74 12.85 4.33
CA LEU A 64 0.85 12.31 3.33
C LEU A 64 0.94 13.18 2.07
N GLN A 65 1.14 12.56 0.92
CA GLN A 65 1.27 13.27 -0.34
C GLN A 65 -0.07 13.36 -1.06
N ARG A 66 -0.29 14.47 -1.77
CA ARG A 66 -1.49 14.69 -2.60
C ARG A 66 -1.76 13.52 -3.54
N ALA A 67 -0.74 13.08 -4.29
CA ALA A 67 -0.86 11.99 -5.24
C ALA A 67 -1.35 10.67 -4.59
N THR A 68 -0.99 10.40 -3.34
CA THR A 68 -1.46 9.21 -2.61
C THR A 68 -2.95 9.30 -2.30
N VAL A 69 -3.42 10.47 -1.87
CA VAL A 69 -4.85 10.69 -1.56
C VAL A 69 -5.68 10.66 -2.84
N GLU A 70 -5.17 11.27 -3.92
CA GLU A 70 -5.79 11.19 -5.24
C GLU A 70 -5.94 9.74 -5.70
N ALA A 71 -4.89 8.93 -5.56
CA ALA A 71 -4.95 7.52 -5.90
C ALA A 71 -6.06 6.79 -5.13
N TRP A 72 -6.19 7.03 -3.82
CA TRP A 72 -7.29 6.43 -3.04
C TRP A 72 -8.66 6.87 -3.51
N LEU A 73 -8.84 8.16 -3.80
CA LEU A 73 -10.10 8.74 -4.24
C LEU A 73 -10.55 8.28 -5.63
N THR A 74 -9.65 7.68 -6.43
CA THR A 74 -10.03 7.05 -7.72
C THR A 74 -10.88 5.79 -7.54
N GLN A 75 -10.76 5.11 -6.39
CA GLN A 75 -11.44 3.82 -6.12
C GLN A 75 -12.37 3.88 -4.91
N LEU A 76 -12.04 4.71 -3.92
CA LEU A 76 -12.77 4.81 -2.67
C LEU A 76 -13.55 6.14 -2.61
N PRO A 77 -14.85 6.11 -2.25
CA PRO A 77 -15.58 7.34 -2.04
C PRO A 77 -14.99 8.11 -0.86
N TRP A 78 -14.88 9.43 -0.99
CA TRP A 78 -14.26 10.29 0.02
C TRP A 78 -14.90 10.15 1.41
N ASP A 79 -16.20 9.91 1.49
CA ASP A 79 -16.94 9.71 2.74
C ASP A 79 -16.47 8.46 3.50
N LEU A 80 -16.04 7.43 2.77
CA LEU A 80 -15.48 6.22 3.36
C LEU A 80 -14.08 6.49 3.93
N LEU A 81 -13.27 7.33 3.26
CA LEU A 81 -11.94 7.72 3.73
C LEU A 81 -11.98 8.68 4.92
N VAL A 82 -12.99 9.56 5.03
CA VAL A 82 -13.08 10.52 6.12
C VAL A 82 -13.73 9.91 7.37
N ASN A 83 -13.11 10.11 8.53
CA ASN A 83 -13.66 9.69 9.82
C ASN A 83 -14.66 10.71 10.37
N LYS A 84 -15.88 10.73 9.82
CA LYS A 84 -16.97 11.61 10.28
C LYS A 84 -17.38 11.40 11.75
N LYS A 85 -17.08 10.23 12.33
CA LYS A 85 -17.34 9.92 13.75
C LYS A 85 -16.16 10.29 14.67
N GLY A 86 -15.04 10.74 14.11
CA GLY A 86 -13.84 11.09 14.86
C GLY A 86 -13.93 12.46 15.53
N THR A 87 -13.10 12.67 16.55
CA THR A 87 -12.99 13.97 17.24
C THR A 87 -12.49 15.07 16.30
N THR A 88 -11.57 14.75 15.37
CA THR A 88 -11.05 15.71 14.39
C THR A 88 -12.16 16.25 13.49
N TRP A 89 -13.08 15.42 13.01
CA TRP A 89 -14.23 15.88 12.21
C TRP A 89 -15.17 16.74 13.04
N ARG A 90 -15.52 16.28 14.26
CA ARG A 90 -16.40 17.03 15.18
C ARG A 90 -15.82 18.35 15.66
N ALA A 91 -14.49 18.52 15.61
CA ALA A 91 -13.82 19.75 15.97
C ALA A 91 -13.83 20.80 14.84
N LEU A 92 -14.20 20.41 13.61
CA LEU A 92 -14.42 21.35 12.50
C LEU A 92 -15.70 22.14 12.75
N SER A 93 -15.71 23.41 12.32
CA SER A 93 -16.93 24.21 12.32
C SER A 93 -17.97 23.63 11.36
N ASP A 94 -19.24 23.94 11.60
CA ASP A 94 -20.34 23.45 10.78
C ASP A 94 -20.21 23.92 9.32
N GLU A 95 -19.71 25.14 9.08
CA GLU A 95 -19.44 25.66 7.75
C GLU A 95 -18.34 24.86 7.05
N ARG A 96 -17.27 24.51 7.78
CA ARG A 96 -16.18 23.72 7.21
C ARG A 96 -16.66 22.31 6.87
N GLN A 97 -17.46 21.69 7.74
CA GLN A 97 -18.05 20.38 7.45
C GLN A 97 -18.98 20.43 6.23
N ALA A 98 -19.83 21.46 6.12
CA ALA A 98 -20.75 21.65 5.00
C ALA A 98 -20.02 21.95 3.67
N SER A 99 -18.81 22.50 3.71
CA SER A 99 -17.99 22.75 2.52
C SER A 99 -17.41 21.46 1.89
N ILE A 100 -17.46 20.33 2.60
CA ILE A 100 -16.94 19.05 2.10
C ILE A 100 -18.06 18.30 1.37
N VAL A 101 -18.13 18.52 0.06
CA VAL A 101 -19.21 18.01 -0.80
C VAL A 101 -18.73 17.02 -1.84
N ASP A 102 -17.43 17.00 -2.13
CA ASP A 102 -16.83 16.21 -3.21
C ASP A 102 -15.42 15.70 -2.86
N ALA A 103 -14.83 14.93 -3.78
CA ALA A 103 -13.49 14.37 -3.60
C ALA A 103 -12.42 15.47 -3.50
N ALA A 104 -12.57 16.60 -4.21
CA ALA A 104 -11.58 17.68 -4.22
C ALA A 104 -11.54 18.42 -2.86
N SER A 105 -12.70 18.82 -2.34
CA SER A 105 -12.84 19.43 -1.01
C SER A 105 -12.40 18.48 0.11
N ALA A 106 -12.70 17.18 0.00
CA ALA A 106 -12.23 16.18 0.95
C ALA A 106 -10.71 15.96 0.89
N LEU A 107 -10.11 16.00 -0.32
CA LEU A 107 -8.68 15.89 -0.50
C LEU A 107 -7.93 17.02 0.22
N GLU A 108 -8.35 18.26 0.02
CA GLU A 108 -7.73 19.41 0.70
C GLU A 108 -7.82 19.25 2.23
N LEU A 109 -8.98 18.84 2.75
CA LEU A 109 -9.16 18.57 4.17
C LEU A 109 -8.23 17.45 4.69
N MET A 110 -8.03 16.39 3.91
CA MET A 110 -7.17 15.27 4.26
C MET A 110 -5.68 15.65 4.26
N LEU A 111 -5.26 16.56 3.38
CA LEU A 111 -3.90 17.09 3.36
C LEU A 111 -3.65 18.08 4.50
N GLU A 112 -4.61 18.95 4.79
CA GLU A 112 -4.56 19.86 5.94
C GLU A 112 -4.50 19.09 7.26
N ASN A 113 -5.33 18.04 7.39
CA ASN A 113 -5.50 17.29 8.63
C ASN A 113 -5.48 15.77 8.39
N PRO A 114 -4.31 15.14 8.20
CA PRO A 114 -4.20 13.69 7.93
C PRO A 114 -4.80 12.80 9.03
N SER A 115 -4.97 13.32 10.25
CA SER A 115 -5.62 12.59 11.35
C SER A 115 -7.12 12.35 11.14
N ILE A 116 -7.76 13.06 10.20
CA ILE A 116 -9.18 12.89 9.87
C ILE A 116 -9.43 11.63 9.04
N ILE A 117 -8.40 11.07 8.44
CA ILE A 117 -8.49 9.90 7.56
C ILE A 117 -8.77 8.66 8.43
N LYS A 118 -9.71 7.82 8.00
CA LYS A 118 -9.96 6.50 8.62
C LYS A 118 -8.72 5.64 8.45
N ARG A 119 -8.33 4.98 9.54
CA ARG A 119 -7.11 4.17 9.60
C ARG A 119 -7.44 2.74 10.02
N PRO A 120 -6.71 1.74 9.50
CA PRO A 120 -5.70 1.85 8.45
C PRO A 120 -6.31 2.11 7.06
N VAL A 121 -5.48 2.57 6.12
CA VAL A 121 -5.74 2.43 4.67
C VAL A 121 -4.75 1.38 4.15
N LEU A 122 -5.24 0.36 3.48
CA LEU A 122 -4.45 -0.69 2.84
C LEU A 122 -4.34 -0.40 1.35
N ASP A 123 -3.15 -0.55 0.82
CA ASP A 123 -2.86 -0.63 -0.60
C ASP A 123 -2.29 -2.02 -0.88
N ARG A 124 -3.01 -2.81 -1.68
CA ARG A 124 -2.59 -4.12 -2.16
C ARG A 124 -2.44 -4.02 -3.67
N ASP A 125 -1.22 -3.74 -4.14
CA ASP A 125 -0.90 -3.66 -5.57
C ASP A 125 -1.83 -2.71 -6.35
N GLY A 126 -2.15 -1.56 -5.74
CA GLY A 126 -3.09 -0.58 -6.29
C GLY A 126 -4.56 -0.83 -5.95
N GLN A 127 -4.91 -1.94 -5.30
CA GLN A 127 -6.25 -2.15 -4.75
C GLN A 127 -6.35 -1.56 -3.34
N PHE A 128 -7.18 -0.54 -3.17
CA PHE A 128 -7.29 0.16 -1.88
C PHE A 128 -8.43 -0.36 -1.00
N SER A 129 -8.17 -0.46 0.30
CA SER A 129 -9.20 -0.71 1.31
C SER A 129 -9.01 0.21 2.51
N VAL A 130 -10.10 0.51 3.23
CA VAL A 130 -10.07 1.42 4.38
C VAL A 130 -10.78 0.81 5.57
N ALA A 131 -10.23 1.11 6.74
CA ALA A 131 -10.49 0.41 8.00
C ALA A 131 -10.04 -1.06 7.96
N PHE A 132 -9.88 -1.64 9.14
CA PHE A 132 -9.56 -3.06 9.26
C PHE A 132 -10.82 -3.85 9.56
N SER A 133 -11.03 -4.90 8.77
CA SER A 133 -11.95 -6.00 9.08
C SER A 133 -11.26 -7.27 8.63
N SER A 134 -11.14 -8.25 9.52
CA SER A 134 -10.54 -9.55 9.19
C SER A 134 -11.27 -10.22 8.03
N ALA A 135 -12.61 -10.15 8.00
CA ALA A 135 -13.41 -10.70 6.90
C ALA A 135 -13.08 -10.02 5.56
N GLN A 136 -12.96 -8.69 5.55
CA GLN A 136 -12.60 -7.96 4.32
C GLN A 136 -11.19 -8.32 3.87
N TYR A 137 -10.23 -8.39 4.78
CA TYR A 137 -8.84 -8.75 4.45
C TYR A 137 -8.76 -10.19 3.93
N THR A 138 -9.45 -11.14 4.54
CA THR A 138 -9.54 -12.51 4.02
C THR A 138 -10.07 -12.52 2.59
N THR A 139 -11.15 -11.81 2.29
CA THR A 139 -11.68 -11.72 0.92
C THR A 139 -10.67 -11.09 -0.03
N LEU A 140 -9.99 -10.02 0.38
CA LEU A 140 -8.97 -9.37 -0.45
C LEU A 140 -7.84 -10.36 -0.76
N PHE A 141 -7.23 -10.99 0.25
CA PHE A 141 -6.04 -11.82 0.05
C PHE A 141 -6.32 -13.25 -0.44
N THR A 142 -7.57 -13.69 -0.44
CA THR A 142 -7.97 -15.02 -0.95
C THR A 142 -8.45 -14.96 -2.41
N ALA A 143 -8.89 -13.79 -2.88
CA ALA A 143 -9.22 -13.51 -4.28
C ALA A 143 -7.96 -13.30 -5.12
#